data_AF-A0A2G9YWT7-F1
#
_entry.id   AF-A0A2G9YWT7-F1
#
_cell.length_a   1.000
_cell.length_b   1.000
_cell.length_c   1.000
_cell.angle_alpha   90.00
_cell.angle_beta   90.00
_cell.angle_gamma   90.00
#
_symmetry.space_group_name_H-M   'P 1'
#
loop_
_entity.id
_entity.type
_entity.pdbx_description
1 polymer ?
#
loop_
_entity_poly.entity_id
_entity_poly.type
_entity_poly.pdbx_seq_one_letter_code
_entity_poly.pdbx_strand_id
1 'polypeptide(L)'
;MSHKVHPKSFRISNLEDWDSRWLDTKNFKTLLKEDFEIRRLLEKKIGKIGIENIQIERFQGKLNIIIPTARPGAIVGRGGGGIDEIRKEIEKKILKNAKKELRLEIREVKNPWMSASLSAQFIAQQLEKRMPFRKVLKQTLRKITSQKEAQGVRLEVSGRLDGKEIARREYLKSGRLPRQTIRADIDYAEATAFCTYGTIGVKVWIYKGEKF
;
A
#
# COMPACT_ATOMS: atom_id res chain seq x y z
N MET A 1 -7.82 23.99 -6.44
CA MET A 1 -7.76 22.54 -6.74
C MET A 1 -6.70 22.30 -7.79
N SER A 2 -5.93 21.21 -7.76
CA SER A 2 -4.85 20.98 -8.72
C SER A 2 -5.03 19.62 -9.38
N HIS A 3 -5.21 19.65 -10.71
CA HIS A 3 -5.25 18.50 -11.62
C HIS A 3 -3.91 17.75 -11.55
N LYS A 4 -3.76 16.84 -10.60
CA LYS A 4 -2.58 15.98 -10.45
C LYS A 4 -3.01 14.54 -10.70
N VAL A 5 -2.42 13.92 -11.71
CA VAL A 5 -2.62 12.50 -12.03
C VAL A 5 -1.94 11.64 -10.95
N HIS A 6 -2.49 10.46 -10.69
CA HIS A 6 -1.89 9.48 -9.79
C HIS A 6 -0.50 9.07 -10.32
N PRO A 7 0.59 9.19 -9.53
CA PRO A 7 1.95 8.95 -9.99
C PRO A 7 2.18 7.56 -10.58
N LYS A 8 1.61 6.53 -9.94
CA LYS A 8 1.59 5.15 -10.45
C LYS A 8 0.91 5.05 -11.80
N SER A 9 -0.35 5.46 -11.93
CA SER A 9 -1.10 5.41 -13.20
C SER A 9 -0.40 6.13 -14.35
N PHE A 10 0.31 7.22 -14.07
CA PHE A 10 1.10 7.94 -15.07
C PHE A 10 2.35 7.16 -15.56
N ARG A 11 2.82 6.15 -14.81
CA ARG A 11 4.07 5.40 -15.03
C ARG A 11 3.89 3.91 -15.33
N ILE A 12 2.65 3.39 -15.32
CA ILE A 12 2.35 1.96 -15.58
C ILE A 12 2.92 1.46 -16.92
N SER A 13 3.03 2.32 -17.93
CA SER A 13 3.54 1.90 -19.25
C SER A 13 5.03 1.58 -19.28
N ASN A 14 5.84 2.15 -18.37
CA ASN A 14 7.30 2.13 -18.50
C ASN A 14 8.02 1.56 -17.26
N LEU A 15 7.55 1.86 -16.05
CA LEU A 15 8.32 1.63 -14.81
C LEU A 15 7.61 0.77 -13.79
N GLU A 16 6.29 0.88 -13.71
CA GLU A 16 5.48 0.20 -12.70
C GLU A 16 4.63 -0.88 -13.35
N ASP A 17 4.59 -2.06 -12.73
CA ASP A 17 3.73 -3.15 -13.19
C ASP A 17 2.32 -3.05 -12.61
N TRP A 18 1.42 -3.82 -13.22
CA TRP A 18 0.08 -4.07 -12.69
C TRP A 18 0.12 -4.94 -11.44
N ASP A 19 -0.75 -4.61 -10.48
CA ASP A 19 -0.92 -5.39 -9.24
C ASP A 19 -1.67 -6.70 -9.47
N SER A 20 -2.57 -6.74 -10.46
CA SER A 20 -3.22 -7.96 -10.92
C SER A 20 -2.71 -8.29 -12.32
N ARG A 21 -2.12 -9.49 -12.48
CA ARG A 21 -1.53 -9.97 -13.73
C ARG A 21 -2.27 -11.22 -14.20
N TRP A 22 -3.15 -11.04 -15.17
CA TRP A 22 -3.86 -12.12 -15.84
C TRP A 22 -4.51 -11.61 -17.13
N LEU A 23 -4.84 -12.53 -18.03
CA LEU A 23 -5.51 -12.22 -19.29
C LEU A 23 -6.62 -13.24 -19.52
N ASP A 24 -7.87 -12.78 -19.52
CA ASP A 24 -9.05 -13.57 -19.91
C ASP A 24 -10.10 -12.62 -20.49
N THR A 25 -10.49 -12.84 -21.75
CA THR A 25 -11.48 -12.01 -22.45
C THR A 25 -12.92 -12.43 -22.15
N LYS A 26 -13.16 -13.70 -21.83
CA LYS A 26 -14.53 -14.23 -21.64
C LYS A 26 -15.00 -14.08 -20.20
N ASN A 27 -14.13 -14.34 -19.21
CA ASN A 27 -14.51 -14.30 -17.79
C ASN A 27 -14.03 -13.05 -17.05
N PHE A 28 -13.64 -12.00 -17.77
CA PHE A 28 -13.05 -10.78 -17.20
C PHE A 28 -13.85 -10.23 -16.00
N LYS A 29 -15.17 -10.06 -16.17
CA LYS A 29 -16.05 -9.50 -15.14
C LYS A 29 -16.04 -10.32 -13.84
N THR A 30 -16.07 -11.64 -13.97
CA THR A 30 -16.09 -12.56 -12.83
C THR A 30 -14.74 -12.54 -12.12
N LEU A 31 -13.64 -12.63 -12.86
CA LEU A 31 -12.29 -12.61 -12.30
C LEU A 31 -11.97 -11.28 -11.61
N LEU A 32 -12.41 -10.15 -12.18
CA LEU A 32 -12.25 -8.84 -11.57
C LEU A 32 -13.00 -8.73 -10.23
N LYS A 33 -14.23 -9.27 -10.18
CA LYS A 33 -15.01 -9.31 -8.93
C LYS A 33 -14.32 -10.19 -7.88
N GLU A 34 -13.84 -11.36 -8.28
CA GLU A 34 -13.07 -12.25 -7.40
C GLU A 34 -11.83 -11.55 -6.84
N ASP A 35 -11.05 -10.84 -7.66
CA ASP A 35 -9.87 -10.08 -7.23
C ASP A 35 -10.21 -9.03 -6.16
N PHE A 36 -11.31 -8.30 -6.34
CA PHE A 36 -11.76 -7.30 -5.36
C PHE A 36 -12.20 -7.93 -4.04
N GLU A 37 -12.91 -9.07 -4.12
CA GLU A 37 -13.30 -9.83 -2.93
C GLU A 37 -12.09 -10.38 -2.18
N ILE A 38 -11.08 -10.92 -2.88
CA ILE A 38 -9.81 -11.37 -2.30
C ILE A 38 -9.15 -10.23 -1.52
N ARG A 39 -8.97 -9.07 -2.15
CA ARG A 39 -8.32 -7.91 -1.51
C ARG A 39 -9.08 -7.46 -0.27
N ARG A 40 -10.42 -7.36 -0.35
CA ARG A 40 -11.26 -6.98 0.79
C ARG A 40 -11.20 -7.98 1.94
N LEU A 41 -11.11 -9.27 1.65
CA LEU A 41 -10.98 -10.31 2.66
C LEU A 41 -9.61 -10.23 3.36
N LEU A 42 -8.54 -10.09 2.59
CA LEU A 42 -7.19 -9.96 3.12
C LEU A 42 -7.04 -8.69 3.98
N GLU A 43 -7.55 -7.55 3.52
CA GLU A 43 -7.55 -6.30 4.29
C GLU A 43 -8.32 -6.42 5.61
N LYS A 44 -9.44 -7.16 5.63
CA LYS A 44 -10.22 -7.38 6.85
C LYS A 44 -9.53 -8.30 7.85
N LYS A 45 -8.91 -9.38 7.38
CA LYS A 45 -8.27 -10.39 8.25
C LYS A 45 -6.93 -9.93 8.80
N ILE A 46 -6.06 -9.44 7.92
CA ILE A 46 -4.69 -9.05 8.28
C ILE A 46 -4.70 -7.64 8.90
N GLY A 47 -5.73 -6.85 8.61
CA GLY A 47 -5.78 -5.43 8.93
C GLY A 47 -4.99 -4.60 7.92
N LYS A 48 -5.25 -3.29 7.90
CA LYS A 48 -4.53 -2.35 7.01
C LYS A 48 -3.05 -2.16 7.35
N ILE A 49 -2.53 -2.79 8.40
CA ILE A 49 -1.25 -2.43 9.01
C ILE A 49 -0.17 -3.42 8.56
N GLY A 50 0.81 -2.92 7.80
CA GLY A 50 2.04 -3.63 7.48
C GLY A 50 2.04 -4.34 6.13
N ILE A 51 0.95 -4.28 5.36
CA ILE A 51 0.90 -4.75 3.98
C ILE A 51 1.28 -3.60 3.06
N GLU A 52 2.26 -3.81 2.18
CA GLU A 52 2.62 -2.79 1.18
C GLU A 52 1.62 -2.79 0.02
N ASN A 53 1.39 -3.96 -0.58
CA ASN A 53 0.51 -4.16 -1.72
C ASN A 53 0.02 -5.62 -1.74
N ILE A 54 -1.01 -5.94 -2.53
CA ILE A 54 -1.49 -7.30 -2.74
C ILE A 54 -1.42 -7.57 -4.24
N GLN A 55 -0.49 -8.44 -4.63
CA GLN A 55 -0.32 -8.85 -6.02
C GLN A 55 -1.07 -10.14 -6.27
N ILE A 56 -1.83 -10.18 -7.37
CA ILE A 56 -2.62 -11.34 -7.77
C ILE A 56 -2.19 -11.76 -9.17
N GLU A 57 -1.64 -12.96 -9.29
CA GLU A 57 -1.29 -13.55 -10.57
C GLU A 57 -2.18 -14.77 -10.83
N ARG A 58 -2.81 -14.82 -12.01
CA ARG A 58 -3.65 -15.96 -12.38
C ARG A 58 -3.06 -16.65 -13.60
N PHE A 59 -2.76 -17.93 -13.44
CA PHE A 59 -2.37 -18.84 -14.52
C PHE A 59 -3.49 -19.87 -14.73
N GLN A 60 -3.38 -20.69 -15.78
CA GLN A 60 -4.36 -21.76 -16.03
C GLN A 60 -4.47 -22.67 -14.80
N GLY A 61 -5.64 -22.64 -14.13
CA GLY A 61 -5.90 -23.45 -12.94
C GLY A 61 -5.09 -23.09 -11.69
N LYS A 62 -4.32 -22.00 -11.68
CA LYS A 62 -3.50 -21.59 -10.53
C LYS A 62 -3.73 -20.12 -10.18
N LEU A 63 -3.96 -19.85 -8.91
CA LEU A 63 -4.10 -18.50 -8.36
C LEU A 63 -2.96 -18.26 -7.38
N ASN A 64 -2.02 -17.39 -7.76
CA ASN A 64 -0.92 -16.97 -6.90
C ASN A 64 -1.27 -15.61 -6.29
N ILE A 65 -1.21 -15.51 -4.97
CA ILE A 65 -1.37 -14.24 -4.25
C ILE A 65 -0.06 -13.97 -3.52
N ILE A 66 0.60 -12.88 -3.90
CA ILE A 66 1.86 -12.44 -3.30
C ILE A 66 1.55 -11.24 -2.40
N ILE A 67 1.92 -11.36 -1.13
CA ILE A 67 1.68 -10.33 -0.11
C ILE A 67 3.03 -9.82 0.41
N PRO A 68 3.56 -8.73 -0.17
CA PRO A 68 4.66 -7.98 0.41
C PRO A 68 4.27 -7.35 1.75
N THR A 69 5.02 -7.68 2.81
CA THR A 69 4.76 -7.22 4.18
C THR A 69 6.05 -6.82 4.90
N ALA A 70 5.95 -5.83 5.79
CA ALA A 70 7.02 -5.48 6.72
C ALA A 70 7.06 -6.38 7.96
N ARG A 71 6.01 -7.18 8.21
CA ARG A 71 5.86 -8.02 9.39
C ARG A 71 5.32 -9.40 9.00
N PRO A 72 6.14 -10.28 8.41
CA PRO A 72 5.70 -11.61 7.99
C PRO A 72 5.18 -12.43 9.17
N GLY A 73 5.85 -12.36 10.34
CA GLY A 73 5.46 -13.12 11.52
C GLY A 73 4.03 -12.84 12.03
N ALA A 74 3.51 -11.63 11.82
CA ALA A 74 2.15 -11.28 12.21
C ALA A 74 1.08 -11.95 11.31
N ILE A 75 1.43 -12.23 10.05
CA ILE A 75 0.53 -12.85 9.06
C ILE A 75 0.61 -14.37 9.14
N VAL A 76 1.81 -14.93 9.35
CA VAL A 76 2.04 -16.37 9.46
C VAL A 76 1.39 -16.94 10.74
N GLY A 77 1.45 -16.18 11.85
CA GLY A 77 0.98 -16.63 13.16
C GLY A 77 1.87 -17.69 13.80
N ARG A 78 1.44 -18.25 14.94
CA ARG A 78 2.17 -19.34 15.62
C ARG A 78 1.96 -20.64 14.83
N GLY A 79 3.05 -21.22 14.30
CA GLY A 79 3.02 -22.51 13.61
C GLY A 79 2.38 -22.52 12.21
N GLY A 80 2.22 -21.37 11.56
CA GLY A 80 1.69 -21.28 10.18
C GLY A 80 0.17 -21.30 10.05
N GLY A 81 -0.57 -21.41 11.17
CA GLY A 81 -2.03 -21.50 11.15
C GLY A 81 -2.74 -20.31 10.50
N GLY A 82 -2.15 -19.10 10.55
CA GLY A 82 -2.75 -17.91 9.94
C GLY A 82 -2.86 -18.01 8.41
N ILE A 83 -1.86 -18.61 7.75
CA ILE A 83 -1.87 -18.82 6.30
C ILE A 83 -2.93 -19.84 5.92
N ASP A 84 -3.02 -20.94 6.67
CA ASP A 84 -3.99 -22.01 6.40
C ASP A 84 -5.43 -21.54 6.58
N GLU A 85 -5.70 -20.69 7.57
CA GLU A 85 -7.01 -20.08 7.75
C GLU A 85 -7.37 -19.13 6.61
N ILE A 86 -6.43 -18.32 6.13
CA ILE A 86 -6.64 -17.41 4.99
C ILE A 86 -6.90 -18.23 3.72
N ARG A 87 -6.11 -19.29 3.49
CA ARG A 87 -6.29 -20.21 2.36
C ARG A 87 -7.69 -20.84 2.37
N LYS A 88 -8.11 -21.42 3.50
CA LYS A 88 -9.43 -22.04 3.65
C LYS A 88 -10.57 -21.06 3.42
N GLU A 89 -10.44 -19.81 3.84
CA GLU A 89 -11.48 -18.80 3.60
C GLU A 89 -11.57 -18.35 2.15
N ILE A 90 -10.43 -18.18 1.49
CA ILE A 90 -10.38 -17.86 0.06
C ILE A 90 -10.99 -19.01 -0.75
N GLU A 91 -10.65 -20.26 -0.42
CA GLU A 91 -11.25 -21.45 -1.02
C GLU A 91 -12.78 -21.48 -0.84
N LYS A 92 -13.28 -21.28 0.38
CA LYS A 92 -14.72 -21.28 0.69
C LYS A 92 -15.50 -20.17 0.01
N LYS A 93 -14.95 -18.96 -0.07
CA LYS A 93 -15.68 -17.78 -0.58
C LYS A 93 -15.61 -17.67 -2.09
N ILE A 94 -14.45 -17.95 -2.68
CA ILE A 94 -14.15 -17.61 -4.08
C ILE A 94 -14.10 -18.85 -4.97
N LEU A 95 -13.53 -19.96 -4.48
CA LEU A 95 -13.31 -21.17 -5.29
C LEU A 95 -14.46 -22.18 -5.23
N LYS A 96 -15.67 -21.74 -4.85
CA LYS A 96 -16.85 -22.58 -4.56
C LYS A 96 -17.12 -23.74 -5.54
N ASN A 97 -16.65 -23.68 -6.78
CA ASN A 97 -16.77 -24.76 -7.79
C ASN A 97 -15.56 -24.90 -8.74
N ALA A 98 -14.42 -24.25 -8.49
CA ALA A 98 -13.29 -24.28 -9.43
C ALA A 98 -12.08 -24.97 -8.79
N LYS A 99 -11.63 -26.08 -9.41
CA LYS A 99 -10.34 -26.75 -9.11
C LYS A 99 -9.16 -25.83 -9.47
N LYS A 100 -9.01 -24.70 -8.78
CA LYS A 100 -7.84 -23.82 -8.91
C LYS A 100 -6.95 -24.04 -7.70
N GLU A 101 -5.68 -24.36 -7.92
CA GLU A 101 -4.70 -24.39 -6.84
C GLU A 101 -4.43 -22.96 -6.37
N LEU A 102 -4.68 -22.69 -5.09
CA LEU A 102 -4.29 -21.44 -4.45
C LEU A 102 -2.87 -21.54 -3.91
N ARG A 103 -1.98 -20.63 -4.31
CA ARG A 103 -0.65 -20.43 -3.71
C ARG A 103 -0.62 -19.06 -3.04
N LEU A 104 -0.35 -19.05 -1.73
CA LEU A 104 -0.15 -17.83 -0.95
C LEU A 104 1.34 -17.68 -0.68
N GLU A 105 1.95 -16.59 -1.16
CA GLU A 105 3.35 -16.26 -0.93
C GLU A 105 3.45 -14.97 -0.11
N ILE A 106 4.14 -15.04 1.03
CA ILE A 106 4.40 -13.87 1.87
C ILE A 106 5.84 -13.44 1.59
N ARG A 107 6.02 -12.24 1.05
CA ARG A 107 7.33 -11.66 0.76
C ARG A 107 7.67 -10.62 1.81
N GLU A 108 8.84 -10.72 2.42
CA GLU A 108 9.31 -9.71 3.36
C GLU A 108 9.89 -8.49 2.62
N VAL A 109 9.47 -7.29 3.06
CA VAL A 109 9.99 -6.02 2.57
C VAL A 109 11.26 -5.68 3.35
N LYS A 110 12.42 -5.72 2.69
CA LYS A 110 13.73 -5.45 3.31
C LYS A 110 13.80 -4.09 4.01
N ASN A 111 13.28 -3.04 3.37
CA ASN A 111 13.31 -1.67 3.88
C ASN A 111 11.89 -1.07 3.99
N PRO A 112 11.19 -1.21 5.13
CA PRO A 112 9.82 -0.74 5.30
C PRO A 112 9.65 0.78 5.09
N TRP A 113 10.67 1.57 5.42
CA TRP A 113 10.64 3.04 5.27
C TRP A 113 10.75 3.50 3.82
N MET A 114 11.24 2.64 2.91
CA MET A 114 11.34 2.97 1.49
C MET A 114 9.99 2.80 0.77
N SER A 115 9.07 2.04 1.34
CA SER A 115 7.73 1.86 0.82
C SER A 115 6.84 3.04 1.20
N ALA A 116 6.21 3.68 0.21
CA ALA A 116 5.28 4.77 0.47
C ALA A 116 4.05 4.29 1.23
N SER A 117 3.55 3.08 0.92
CA SER A 117 2.38 2.46 1.55
C SER A 117 2.58 2.24 3.04
N LEU A 118 3.70 1.59 3.40
CA LEU A 118 4.03 1.32 4.80
C LEU A 118 4.31 2.60 5.60
N SER A 119 4.96 3.59 4.96
CA SER A 119 5.21 4.89 5.58
C SER A 119 3.92 5.68 5.81
N ALA A 120 2.98 5.64 4.87
CA ALA A 120 1.67 6.29 5.00
C ALA A 120 0.83 5.64 6.12
N GLN A 121 0.83 4.31 6.21
CA GLN A 121 0.18 3.56 7.28
C GLN A 121 0.80 3.87 8.65
N PHE A 122 2.13 3.98 8.73
CA PHE A 122 2.81 4.35 9.97
C PHE A 122 2.37 5.74 10.44
N ILE A 123 2.33 6.74 9.55
CA ILE A 123 1.86 8.08 9.90
C ILE A 123 0.40 8.03 10.37
N ALA A 124 -0.47 7.32 9.63
CA ALA A 124 -1.88 7.20 10.00
C ALA A 124 -2.05 6.60 11.41
N GLN A 125 -1.33 5.51 11.70
CA GLN A 125 -1.38 4.86 13.02
C GLN A 125 -0.90 5.79 14.15
N GLN A 126 0.12 6.61 13.92
CA GLN A 126 0.59 7.56 14.93
C GLN A 126 -0.42 8.69 15.16
N LEU A 127 -1.09 9.16 14.10
CA LEU A 127 -2.16 10.16 14.21
C LEU A 127 -3.38 9.62 14.96
N GLU A 128 -3.75 8.36 14.75
CA GLU A 128 -4.81 7.69 15.51
C GLU A 128 -4.48 7.58 17.00
N LYS A 129 -3.19 7.39 17.33
CA LYS A 129 -2.67 7.42 18.71
C LYS A 129 -2.57 8.83 19.32
N ARG A 130 -3.12 9.86 18.66
CA ARG A 130 -3.12 11.26 19.12
C ARG A 130 -1.71 11.88 19.25
N MET A 131 -0.73 11.37 18.51
CA MET A 131 0.59 12.00 18.46
C MET A 131 0.52 13.31 17.64
N PRO A 132 1.26 14.37 18.04
CA PRO A 132 1.29 15.62 17.29
C PRO A 132 1.76 15.41 15.84
N PHE A 133 0.96 15.83 14.87
CA PHE A 133 1.21 15.50 13.45
C PHE A 133 2.56 16.03 12.96
N ARG A 134 3.00 17.21 13.40
CA ARG A 134 4.31 17.78 13.05
C ARG A 134 5.48 16.92 13.51
N LYS A 135 5.37 16.34 14.72
CA LYS A 135 6.40 15.45 15.28
C LYS A 135 6.48 14.16 14.47
N VAL A 136 5.32 13.57 14.16
CA VAL A 136 5.21 12.35 13.35
C VAL A 136 5.81 12.57 11.95
N LEU A 137 5.49 13.69 11.30
CA LEU A 137 6.00 14.00 9.97
C LEU A 137 7.51 14.22 9.97
N LYS A 138 8.06 15.00 10.93
CA LYS A 138 9.51 15.19 11.05
C LYS A 138 10.24 13.88 11.34
N GLN A 139 9.69 13.05 12.22
CA GLN A 139 10.26 11.75 12.55
C GLN A 139 10.27 10.82 11.32
N THR A 140 9.16 10.74 10.59
CA THR A 140 9.04 9.88 9.41
C THR A 140 9.97 10.38 8.29
N LEU A 141 10.01 11.69 8.05
CA LEU A 141 10.89 12.30 7.06
C LEU A 141 12.36 11.99 7.35
N ARG A 142 12.80 12.10 8.62
CA ARG A 142 14.17 11.73 9.03
C ARG A 142 14.46 10.27 8.73
N LYS A 143 13.57 9.34 9.12
CA LYS A 143 13.76 7.91 8.87
C LYS A 143 13.86 7.56 7.39
N ILE A 144 13.05 8.18 6.54
CA ILE A 144 13.12 7.94 5.08
C ILE A 144 14.40 8.55 4.50
N THR A 145 14.74 9.78 4.89
CA THR A 145 15.96 10.47 4.38
C THR A 145 17.26 9.81 4.84
N SER A 146 17.25 9.11 5.98
CA SER A 146 18.39 8.31 6.43
C SER A 146 18.72 7.14 5.50
N GLN A 147 17.77 6.71 4.65
CA GLN A 147 18.02 5.65 3.68
C GLN A 147 18.71 6.21 2.44
N LYS A 148 19.84 5.62 2.06
CA LYS A 148 20.67 6.07 0.93
C LYS A 148 19.94 6.10 -0.42
N GLU A 149 18.96 5.21 -0.58
CA GLU A 149 18.16 5.07 -1.81
C GLU A 149 17.13 6.21 -1.99
N ALA A 150 16.79 6.96 -0.94
CA ALA A 150 15.75 8.00 -1.01
C ALA A 150 16.36 9.34 -1.45
N GLN A 151 16.17 9.71 -2.72
CA GLN A 151 16.66 10.99 -3.27
C GLN A 151 15.70 12.17 -3.01
N GLY A 152 14.44 11.89 -2.69
CA GLY A 152 13.54 12.89 -2.15
C GLY A 152 12.21 12.33 -1.67
N VAL A 153 11.57 13.10 -0.78
CA VAL A 153 10.38 12.70 -0.05
C VAL A 153 9.45 13.89 0.07
N ARG A 154 8.16 13.66 -0.13
CA ARG A 154 7.10 14.59 0.23
C ARG A 154 6.09 13.85 1.09
N LEU A 155 5.84 14.37 2.29
CA LEU A 155 4.81 13.88 3.19
C LEU A 155 3.75 14.98 3.31
N GLU A 156 2.50 14.63 3.12
CA GLU A 156 1.39 15.57 3.14
C GLU A 156 0.26 15.03 3.99
N VAL A 157 -0.33 15.90 4.80
CA VAL A 157 -1.44 15.57 5.67
C VAL A 157 -2.53 16.63 5.48
N SER A 158 -3.76 16.18 5.31
CA SER A 158 -4.93 17.04 5.10
C SER A 158 -6.10 16.60 5.95
N GLY A 159 -6.73 17.54 6.66
CA GLY A 159 -7.90 17.27 7.50
C GLY A 159 -7.96 18.19 8.70
N ARG A 160 -8.70 17.81 9.73
CA ARG A 160 -8.82 18.54 11.01
C ARG A 160 -7.59 18.30 11.89
N LEU A 161 -6.47 18.92 11.51
CA LEU A 161 -5.18 18.78 12.19
C LEU A 161 -5.26 19.34 13.62
N ASP A 162 -4.85 18.53 14.61
CA ASP A 162 -4.95 18.79 16.05
C ASP A 162 -6.39 19.10 16.54
N GLY A 163 -7.41 18.55 15.87
CA GLY A 163 -8.81 18.73 16.29
C GLY A 163 -9.39 20.12 15.99
N LYS A 164 -8.65 20.99 15.29
CA LYS A 164 -9.17 22.29 14.85
C LYS A 164 -10.40 22.11 13.95
N GLU A 165 -11.31 23.08 14.03
CA GLU A 165 -12.58 23.06 13.30
C GLU A 165 -12.36 23.12 11.77
N ILE A 166 -11.44 23.99 11.34
CA ILE A 166 -11.12 24.17 9.92
C ILE A 166 -10.11 23.10 9.45
N ALA A 167 -10.46 22.41 8.37
CA ALA A 167 -9.55 21.48 7.72
C ALA A 167 -8.36 22.22 7.07
N ARG A 168 -7.15 21.79 7.39
CA ARG A 168 -5.90 22.36 6.87
C ARG A 168 -5.10 21.30 6.14
N ARG A 169 -4.23 21.76 5.23
CA ARG A 169 -3.28 20.93 4.49
C ARG A 169 -1.87 21.39 4.83
N GLU A 170 -1.07 20.52 5.41
CA GLU A 170 0.33 20.77 5.75
C GLU A 170 1.20 19.72 5.06
N TYR A 171 2.36 20.11 4.55
CA TYR A 171 3.28 19.19 3.91
C TYR A 171 4.72 19.50 4.30
N LEU A 172 5.53 18.45 4.41
CA LEU A 172 6.97 18.53 4.51
C LEU A 172 7.60 17.92 3.26
N LYS A 173 8.66 18.55 2.76
CA LYS A 173 9.43 18.07 1.61
C LYS A 173 10.92 18.06 1.95
N SER A 174 11.64 17.08 1.42
CA SER A 174 13.10 16.98 1.49
C SER A 174 13.62 16.39 0.19
N GLY A 175 14.77 16.86 -0.30
CA GLY A 175 15.38 16.37 -1.53
C GLY A 175 14.63 16.74 -2.82
N ARG A 176 14.83 15.93 -3.88
CA ARG A 176 14.29 16.17 -5.23
C ARG A 176 13.04 15.32 -5.48
N LEU A 177 12.01 15.90 -6.11
CA LEU A 177 10.77 15.17 -6.44
C LEU A 177 10.23 15.56 -7.84
N PRO A 178 10.83 15.04 -8.92
CA PRO A 178 10.44 15.37 -10.30
C PRO A 178 9.18 14.63 -10.74
N ARG A 179 8.00 15.18 -10.41
CA ARG A 179 6.70 14.52 -10.67
C ARG A 179 6.31 14.39 -12.15
N GLN A 180 6.81 15.29 -13.00
CA GLN A 180 6.51 15.31 -14.44
C GLN A 180 7.41 14.36 -15.24
N THR A 181 8.59 14.03 -14.71
CA THR A 181 9.52 13.12 -15.37
C THR A 181 8.96 11.70 -15.31
N ILE A 182 8.72 11.10 -16.49
CA ILE A 182 8.21 9.73 -16.58
C ILE A 182 9.25 8.76 -16.02
N ARG A 183 10.53 8.91 -16.38
CA ARG A 183 11.66 8.05 -15.95
C ARG A 183 11.97 8.05 -14.44
N ALA A 184 11.37 8.97 -13.69
CA ALA A 184 11.56 9.05 -12.26
C ALA A 184 10.78 7.95 -11.55
N ASP A 185 11.46 7.09 -10.79
CA ASP A 185 10.84 6.07 -9.94
C ASP A 185 10.27 6.75 -8.68
N ILE A 186 8.95 6.97 -8.70
CA ILE A 186 8.21 7.66 -7.63
C ILE A 186 7.15 6.72 -7.08
N ASP A 187 7.41 6.22 -5.88
CA ASP A 187 6.46 5.46 -5.10
C ASP A 187 5.46 6.40 -4.43
N TYR A 188 4.18 6.06 -4.53
CA TYR A 188 3.07 6.87 -4.04
C TYR A 188 2.04 6.02 -3.31
N ALA A 189 1.63 6.51 -2.14
CA ALA A 189 0.52 5.92 -1.41
C ALA A 189 -0.34 6.96 -0.71
N GLU A 190 -1.61 6.59 -0.52
CA GLU A 190 -2.56 7.31 0.29
C GLU A 190 -3.01 6.44 1.46
N ALA A 191 -3.10 7.03 2.65
CA ALA A 191 -3.68 6.39 3.82
C ALA A 191 -4.66 7.35 4.50
N THR A 192 -5.70 6.79 5.09
CA THR A 192 -6.69 7.55 5.87
C THR A 192 -6.56 7.16 7.33
N ALA A 193 -6.28 8.14 8.18
CA ALA A 193 -6.30 7.98 9.63
C ALA A 193 -7.69 8.31 10.16
N PHE A 194 -8.25 7.43 10.99
CA PHE A 194 -9.57 7.62 11.61
C PHE A 194 -9.40 8.16 13.04
N CYS A 195 -9.50 9.49 13.19
CA CYS A 195 -9.39 10.15 14.48
C CYS A 195 -10.76 10.42 15.09
N THR A 196 -10.80 10.73 16.38
CA THR A 196 -12.05 10.99 17.12
C THR A 196 -12.85 12.17 16.53
N TYR A 197 -12.15 13.18 15.99
CA TYR A 197 -12.76 14.41 15.47
C TYR A 197 -13.00 14.40 13.95
N GLY A 198 -12.77 13.26 13.29
CA GLY A 198 -12.91 13.09 11.84
C GLY A 198 -11.75 12.33 11.21
N THR A 199 -11.68 12.36 9.88
CA THR A 199 -10.65 11.68 9.12
C THR A 199 -9.51 12.62 8.73
N ILE A 200 -8.29 12.08 8.73
CA ILE A 200 -7.11 12.78 8.26
C ILE A 200 -6.52 11.98 7.09
N GLY A 201 -6.44 12.61 5.93
CA GLY A 201 -5.78 12.04 4.74
C GLY A 201 -4.28 12.24 4.82
N VAL A 202 -3.52 11.18 4.54
CA VAL A 202 -2.06 11.18 4.46
C VAL A 202 -1.67 10.77 3.05
N LYS A 203 -0.81 11.57 2.41
CA LYS A 203 -0.25 11.28 1.08
C LYS A 203 1.27 11.29 1.18
N VAL A 204 1.90 10.25 0.65
CA VAL A 204 3.35 10.05 0.70
C VAL A 204 3.87 9.88 -0.71
N TRP A 205 4.90 10.64 -1.07
CA TRP A 205 5.70 10.45 -2.28
C TRP A 205 7.14 10.17 -1.88
N ILE A 206 7.73 9.10 -2.41
CA ILE A 206 9.13 8.74 -2.23
C ILE A 206 9.76 8.59 -3.61
N TYR A 207 10.80 9.37 -3.88
CA TYR A 207 11.58 9.29 -5.10
C TYR A 207 12.86 8.48 -4.86
N LYS A 208 12.99 7.39 -5.61
CA LYS A 208 14.06 6.38 -5.47
C LYS A 208 15.20 6.57 -6.47
N GLY A 209 15.08 7.55 -7.37
CA GLY A 209 16.03 7.82 -8.44
C GLY A 209 15.42 7.62 -9.83
N GLU A 210 16.28 7.65 -10.86
CA GLU A 210 15.87 7.38 -12.23
C GLU A 210 16.21 5.94 -12.60
N LYS A 211 15.30 5.28 -13.32
CA LYS A 211 15.58 3.99 -13.96
C LYS A 211 15.75 4.23 -15.46
N PHE A 212 16.83 3.68 -16.00
CA PHE A 212 17.19 3.74 -17.42
C PHE A 212 16.74 2.48 -18.14
#